data_AF-A0A5C3MPN2-F1
#
_entry.id   AF-A0A5C3MPN2-F1
#
_cell.length_a   1.000
_cell.length_b   1.000
_cell.length_c   1.000
_cell.angle_alpha   90.00
_cell.angle_beta   90.00
_cell.angle_gamma   90.00
#
_symmetry.space_group_name_H-M   'P 1'
#
loop_
_entity.id
_entity.type
_entity.pdbx_description
1 polymer ?
#
loop_
_entity_poly.entity_id
_entity_poly.type
_entity_poly.pdbx_seq_one_letter_code
_entity_poly.pdbx_strand_id
1 'polypeptide(L)'
;MSLSASLKRIPRSCNAPKRYSSTSAPPPTLTRKSKSTRPSTTDTPIASQHTLPSAKMRALISLYHQSDSFVTPENLSERIDKAFLINSVENSLRQLNMHEPHLSQLRHEVSSRRSQPAVSEWDNQRVATSAAAGMHQWRIGHARERKVIEALYGVDVSTATKKLPGLAVLEESREEIRKELEEDKVRREESREDRFLEDEQWQARHAEDGVKPPS
;
A
#
# COMPACT_ATOMS: atom_id res chain seq x y z
N MET A 1 28.98 9.64 -48.36
CA MET A 1 27.92 8.64 -48.11
C MET A 1 26.87 9.29 -47.21
N SER A 2 25.68 9.54 -47.76
CA SER A 2 24.62 10.33 -47.12
C SER A 2 23.65 9.40 -46.41
N LEU A 3 23.46 9.57 -45.10
CA LEU A 3 22.48 8.81 -44.30
C LEU A 3 21.28 9.73 -44.02
N SER A 4 20.23 9.55 -44.81
CA SER A 4 18.93 10.20 -44.63
C SER A 4 18.19 9.60 -43.43
N ALA A 5 18.08 10.36 -42.35
CA ALA A 5 17.35 9.99 -41.14
C ALA A 5 15.82 10.12 -41.35
N SER A 6 15.11 8.99 -41.32
CA SER A 6 13.65 8.93 -41.39
C SER A 6 13.03 9.10 -40.00
N LEU A 7 12.64 10.33 -39.66
CA LEU A 7 11.90 10.66 -38.43
C LEU A 7 10.44 10.20 -38.54
N LYS A 8 10.12 9.04 -37.95
CA LYS A 8 8.73 8.60 -37.75
C LYS A 8 8.08 9.44 -36.64
N ARG A 9 7.11 10.29 -37.00
CA ARG A 9 6.26 11.03 -36.06
C ARG A 9 5.38 10.04 -35.29
N ILE A 10 5.56 9.98 -33.96
CA ILE A 10 4.65 9.28 -33.05
C ILE A 10 3.41 10.18 -32.85
N PRO A 11 2.17 9.66 -32.98
CA PRO A 11 0.97 10.44 -32.70
C PRO A 11 0.87 10.77 -31.21
N ARG A 12 0.68 12.05 -30.92
CA ARG A 12 0.34 12.55 -29.58
C ARG A 12 -1.08 12.08 -29.24
N SER A 13 -1.19 11.06 -28.40
CA SER A 13 -2.46 10.69 -27.76
C SER A 13 -2.84 11.80 -26.78
N CYS A 14 -3.81 12.62 -27.18
CA CYS A 14 -4.47 13.60 -26.35
C CYS A 14 -5.36 12.87 -25.31
N ASN A 15 -4.80 12.57 -24.15
CA ASN A 15 -5.58 12.25 -22.96
C ASN A 15 -6.26 13.53 -22.47
N ALA A 16 -7.49 13.75 -22.95
CA ALA A 16 -8.38 14.75 -22.38
C ALA A 16 -8.67 14.41 -20.90
N PRO A 17 -8.63 15.39 -19.98
CA PRO A 17 -9.03 15.16 -18.60
C PRO A 17 -10.53 14.83 -18.57
N LYS A 18 -10.88 13.66 -18.03
CA LYS A 18 -12.25 13.32 -17.66
C LYS A 18 -12.70 14.35 -16.63
N ARG A 19 -13.57 15.28 -17.07
CA ARG A 19 -14.38 16.13 -16.19
C ARG A 19 -15.22 15.20 -15.33
N TYR A 20 -14.87 15.05 -14.07
CA TYR A 20 -15.78 14.49 -13.08
C TYR A 20 -16.91 15.50 -12.89
N SER A 21 -18.09 15.14 -13.39
CA SER A 21 -19.33 15.82 -13.08
C SER A 21 -19.53 15.81 -11.57
N SER A 22 -19.76 16.99 -11.02
CA SER A 22 -20.13 17.23 -9.64
C SER A 22 -21.43 16.50 -9.31
N THR A 23 -21.34 15.39 -8.59
CA THR A 23 -22.48 14.87 -7.83
C THR A 23 -22.61 15.77 -6.60
N SER A 24 -23.63 16.63 -6.61
CA SER A 24 -24.06 17.37 -5.43
C SER A 24 -24.50 16.35 -4.36
N ALA A 25 -23.67 16.15 -3.35
CA ALA A 25 -24.09 15.47 -2.14
C ALA A 25 -25.11 16.37 -1.41
N PRO A 26 -26.26 15.84 -0.96
CA PRO A 26 -27.21 16.60 -0.15
C PRO A 26 -26.59 16.91 1.23
N PRO A 27 -26.94 18.07 1.82
CA PRO A 27 -26.41 18.45 3.13
C PRO A 27 -26.90 17.49 4.23
N PRO A 28 -26.08 17.19 5.25
CA PRO A 28 -26.56 16.48 6.42
C PRO A 28 -27.57 17.36 7.16
N THR A 29 -28.84 16.96 7.14
CA THR A 29 -29.88 17.54 7.96
C THR A 29 -29.59 17.26 9.43
N LEU A 30 -29.10 18.28 10.14
CA LEU A 30 -29.05 18.31 11.59
C LEU A 30 -30.49 18.35 12.12
N THR A 31 -31.05 17.19 12.44
CA THR A 31 -32.30 17.10 13.21
C THR A 31 -32.03 17.47 14.67
N ARG A 32 -31.85 18.77 14.92
CA ARG A 32 -31.86 19.35 16.27
C ARG A 32 -33.32 19.49 16.69
N LYS A 33 -33.78 18.60 17.58
CA LYS A 33 -35.06 18.71 18.28
C LYS A 33 -35.09 20.03 19.07
N SER A 34 -35.60 21.08 18.46
CA SER A 34 -35.94 22.32 19.16
C SER A 34 -37.20 22.08 19.98
N LYS A 35 -37.04 21.70 21.25
CA LYS A 35 -38.11 21.87 22.25
C LYS A 35 -38.31 23.37 22.43
N SER A 36 -39.29 23.90 21.71
CA SER A 36 -39.82 25.25 21.89
C SER A 36 -40.62 25.28 23.18
N THR A 37 -39.93 25.44 24.31
CA THR A 37 -40.58 25.83 25.57
C THR A 37 -40.68 27.35 25.57
N ARG A 38 -41.87 27.85 25.23
CA ARG A 38 -42.27 29.25 25.34
C ARG A 38 -42.14 29.67 26.82
N PRO A 39 -41.32 30.66 27.20
CA PRO A 39 -41.39 31.20 28.54
C PRO A 39 -42.63 32.10 28.61
N SER A 40 -43.61 31.68 29.41
CA SER A 40 -44.72 32.53 29.81
C SER A 40 -44.16 33.70 30.61
N THR A 41 -44.54 34.90 30.22
CA THR A 41 -44.40 36.13 30.99
C THR A 41 -45.17 35.98 32.31
N THR A 42 -44.44 35.79 33.41
CA THR A 42 -44.93 36.02 34.76
C THR A 42 -43.89 36.83 35.51
N ASP A 43 -44.35 37.94 36.05
CA ASP A 43 -43.60 39.00 36.70
C ASP A 43 -42.89 38.56 37.99
N THR A 44 -41.62 38.99 38.11
CA THR A 44 -40.83 39.29 39.34
C THR A 44 -40.51 38.13 40.31
N PRO A 45 -39.34 38.08 41.01
CA PRO A 45 -38.58 39.22 41.56
C PRO A 45 -37.05 39.19 41.36
N ILE A 46 -36.45 40.38 41.50
CA ILE A 46 -35.09 40.71 41.97
C ILE A 46 -33.99 39.69 41.68
N ALA A 47 -33.10 40.09 40.76
CA ALA A 47 -31.82 39.49 40.38
C ALA A 47 -31.12 38.70 41.50
N SER A 48 -31.33 37.39 41.54
CA SER A 48 -30.35 36.47 42.10
C SER A 48 -29.20 36.38 41.09
N GLN A 49 -27.99 36.65 41.54
CA GLN A 49 -26.80 36.57 40.70
C GLN A 49 -26.68 35.14 40.16
N HIS A 50 -27.10 34.93 38.91
CA HIS A 50 -27.06 33.66 38.23
C HIS A 50 -25.59 33.32 37.92
N THR A 51 -24.88 32.85 38.94
CA THR A 51 -23.50 32.40 38.84
C THR A 51 -23.44 31.23 37.87
N LEU A 52 -22.64 31.38 36.83
CA LEU A 52 -22.46 30.34 35.84
C LEU A 52 -21.89 29.09 36.53
N PRO A 53 -22.34 27.87 36.15
CA PRO A 53 -21.74 26.63 36.62
C PRO A 53 -20.22 26.68 36.49
N SER A 54 -19.49 26.17 37.48
CA SER A 54 -18.01 26.26 37.55
C SER A 54 -17.31 25.70 36.31
N ALA A 55 -17.89 24.71 35.64
CA ALA A 55 -17.40 24.19 34.37
C ALA A 55 -17.49 25.22 33.23
N LYS A 56 -18.60 25.97 33.15
CA LYS A 56 -18.79 27.03 32.15
C LYS A 56 -17.91 28.24 32.43
N MET A 57 -17.73 28.61 33.69
CA MET A 57 -16.77 29.66 34.10
C MET A 57 -15.36 29.31 33.65
N ARG A 58 -14.90 28.08 33.93
CA ARG A 58 -13.58 27.61 33.52
C ARG A 58 -13.43 27.59 32.00
N ALA A 59 -14.42 27.08 31.27
CA ALA A 59 -14.41 27.09 29.81
C ALA A 59 -14.34 28.51 29.22
N LEU A 60 -15.08 29.46 29.82
CA LEU A 60 -15.06 30.86 29.41
C LEU A 60 -13.70 31.52 29.67
N ILE A 61 -13.10 31.24 30.82
CA ILE A 61 -11.73 31.67 31.15
C ILE A 61 -10.72 31.06 30.15
N SER A 62 -10.84 29.78 29.81
CA SER A 62 -10.00 29.14 28.80
C SER A 62 -10.15 29.81 27.43
N LEU A 63 -11.38 30.13 27.02
CA LEU A 63 -11.65 30.80 25.76
C LEU A 63 -11.09 32.22 25.73
N TYR A 64 -11.16 32.94 26.86
CA TYR A 64 -10.54 34.25 27.03
C TYR A 64 -9.01 34.17 26.86
N HIS A 65 -8.34 33.22 27.50
CA HIS A 65 -6.90 33.03 27.32
C HIS A 65 -6.50 32.56 25.92
N GLN A 66 -7.42 31.93 25.17
CA GLN A 66 -7.20 31.57 23.77
C GLN A 66 -7.52 32.70 22.80
N SER A 67 -8.14 33.80 23.25
CA SER A 67 -8.64 34.86 22.35
C SER A 67 -7.53 35.60 21.60
N ASP A 68 -6.34 35.75 22.19
CA ASP A 68 -5.15 36.29 21.52
C ASP A 68 -4.75 35.44 20.29
N SER A 69 -5.08 34.15 20.35
CA SER A 69 -4.85 33.19 19.28
C SER A 69 -6.01 33.08 18.28
N PHE A 70 -7.03 33.92 18.33
CA PHE A 70 -8.11 33.89 17.35
C PHE A 70 -7.78 34.63 16.06
N VAL A 71 -8.36 34.15 14.96
CA VAL A 71 -8.20 34.76 13.64
C VAL A 71 -9.14 35.95 13.53
N THR A 72 -8.58 37.15 13.51
CA THR A 72 -9.27 38.42 13.23
C THR A 72 -8.94 38.85 11.79
N PRO A 73 -9.76 39.71 11.15
CA PRO A 73 -9.45 40.17 9.79
C PRO A 73 -8.10 40.89 9.70
N GLU A 74 -7.65 41.53 10.78
CA GLU A 74 -6.37 42.24 10.87
C GLU A 74 -5.17 41.29 10.93
N ASN A 75 -5.30 40.13 11.59
CA ASN A 75 -4.22 39.15 11.73
C ASN A 75 -4.29 37.97 10.74
N LEU A 76 -5.32 37.96 9.87
CA LEU A 76 -5.56 36.87 8.93
C LEU A 76 -4.43 36.69 7.92
N SER A 77 -3.96 37.79 7.31
CA SER A 77 -2.88 37.76 6.31
C SER A 77 -1.59 37.19 6.89
N GLU A 78 -1.16 37.73 8.04
CA GLU A 78 0.03 37.27 8.74
C GLU A 78 -0.07 35.79 9.13
N ARG A 79 -1.25 35.31 9.53
CA ARG A 79 -1.48 33.89 9.87
C ARG A 79 -1.45 32.98 8.66
N ILE A 80 -1.95 33.43 7.51
CA ILE A 80 -1.83 32.70 6.24
C ILE A 80 -0.33 32.56 5.93
N ASP A 81 0.40 33.67 5.90
CA ASP A 81 1.83 33.66 5.59
C ASP A 81 2.59 32.74 6.55
N LYS A 82 2.33 32.83 7.85
CA LYS A 82 2.95 31.97 8.86
C LYS A 82 2.65 30.49 8.64
N ALA A 83 1.41 30.12 8.33
CA ALA A 83 1.00 28.73 8.13
C ALA A 83 1.61 28.12 6.86
N PHE A 84 1.74 28.90 5.79
CA PHE A 84 2.30 28.43 4.51
C PHE A 84 3.83 28.50 4.46
N LEU A 85 4.46 29.44 5.18
CA LEU A 85 5.92 29.62 5.17
C LEU A 85 6.64 28.72 6.17
N ILE A 86 6.17 28.57 7.43
CA ILE A 86 6.92 27.85 8.47
C ILE A 86 7.06 26.35 8.14
N ASN A 87 6.00 25.74 7.60
CA ASN A 87 6.03 24.31 7.23
C ASN A 87 6.81 24.03 5.94
N SER A 88 6.99 25.05 5.10
CA SER A 88 7.66 24.93 3.81
C SER A 88 9.14 25.28 3.91
N VAL A 89 9.51 26.35 4.62
CA VAL A 89 10.85 26.92 4.55
C VAL A 89 11.84 26.20 5.45
N GLU A 90 11.49 25.81 6.69
CA GLU A 90 12.44 25.07 7.55
C GLU A 90 12.68 23.63 7.08
N ASN A 91 11.65 22.96 6.53
CA ASN A 91 11.78 21.63 5.95
C ASN A 91 12.40 21.67 4.54
N SER A 92 12.02 22.64 3.69
CA SER A 92 12.61 22.74 2.35
C SER A 92 14.03 23.30 2.37
N LEU A 93 14.37 24.28 3.21
CA LEU A 93 15.76 24.77 3.27
C LEU A 93 16.71 23.75 3.91
N ARG A 94 16.26 22.95 4.89
CA ARG A 94 17.08 21.83 5.39
C ARG A 94 17.27 20.73 4.34
N GLN A 95 16.32 20.53 3.43
CA GLN A 95 16.46 19.57 2.32
C GLN A 95 17.25 20.14 1.13
N LEU A 96 17.12 21.44 0.83
CA LEU A 96 17.82 22.11 -0.26
C LEU A 96 19.29 22.43 0.06
N ASN A 97 19.62 22.67 1.34
CA ASN A 97 21.00 22.95 1.76
C ASN A 97 21.88 21.70 1.92
N MET A 98 21.38 20.49 1.70
CA MET A 98 22.18 19.26 1.89
C MET A 98 22.92 18.78 0.63
N HIS A 99 22.58 19.27 -0.56
CA HIS A 99 23.44 19.20 -1.75
C HIS A 99 22.73 19.84 -2.93
N GLU A 100 23.07 21.08 -3.27
CA GLU A 100 22.86 21.52 -4.64
C GLU A 100 23.84 20.70 -5.52
N PRO A 101 23.35 19.86 -6.45
CA PRO A 101 24.22 18.98 -7.21
C PRO A 101 25.13 19.84 -8.09
N HIS A 102 26.44 19.62 -7.98
CA HIS A 102 27.41 20.31 -8.81
C HIS A 102 27.13 20.03 -10.30
N LEU A 103 27.39 21.00 -11.19
CA LEU A 103 27.06 20.89 -12.62
C LEU A 103 27.65 19.64 -13.29
N SER A 104 28.79 19.15 -12.81
CA SER A 104 29.37 17.87 -13.27
C SER A 104 28.52 16.66 -12.88
N GLN A 105 27.95 16.64 -11.67
CA GLN A 105 27.06 15.59 -11.20
C GLN A 105 25.78 15.56 -12.03
N LEU A 106 25.21 16.74 -12.31
CA LEU A 106 24.01 16.84 -13.14
C LEU A 106 24.25 16.34 -14.58
N ARG A 107 25.40 16.70 -15.17
CA ARG A 107 25.81 16.20 -16.50
C ARG A 107 25.99 14.68 -16.49
N HIS A 108 26.62 14.16 -15.43
CA HIS A 108 26.82 12.72 -15.29
C HIS A 108 25.50 11.98 -15.16
N GLU A 109 24.55 12.50 -14.37
CA GLU A 109 23.24 11.91 -14.18
C GLU A 109 22.42 11.92 -15.49
N VAL A 110 22.44 13.03 -16.24
CA VAL A 110 21.78 13.12 -17.55
C VAL A 110 22.40 12.13 -18.54
N SER A 111 23.73 12.02 -18.58
CA SER A 111 24.41 11.05 -19.44
C SER A 111 24.05 9.62 -19.06
N SER A 112 24.05 9.31 -17.76
CA SER A 112 23.68 8.00 -17.21
C SER A 112 22.25 7.61 -17.60
N ARG A 113 21.29 8.52 -17.45
CA ARG A 113 19.89 8.29 -17.87
C ARG A 113 19.73 8.09 -19.37
N ARG A 114 20.57 8.74 -20.19
CA ARG A 114 20.55 8.58 -21.66
C ARG A 114 21.18 7.28 -22.13
N SER A 115 22.18 6.76 -21.41
CA SER A 115 22.81 5.47 -21.72
C SER A 115 22.04 4.29 -21.17
N GLN A 116 21.13 4.51 -20.22
CA GLN A 116 20.27 3.46 -19.70
C GLN A 116 19.22 3.03 -20.74
N PRO A 117 18.99 1.72 -20.90
CA PRO A 117 17.90 1.24 -21.75
C PRO A 117 16.57 1.76 -21.20
N ALA A 118 15.62 2.07 -22.10
CA ALA A 118 14.30 2.58 -21.73
C ALA A 118 13.51 1.64 -20.79
N VAL A 119 13.98 0.40 -20.68
CA VAL A 119 13.56 -0.61 -19.73
C VAL A 119 14.83 -1.05 -18.97
N SER A 120 15.18 -0.36 -17.89
CA SER A 120 16.35 -0.74 -17.09
C SER A 120 16.01 -1.91 -16.18
N GLU A 121 17.01 -2.74 -15.85
CA GLU A 121 16.90 -3.74 -14.81
C GLU A 121 16.51 -3.07 -13.47
N TRP A 122 15.65 -3.75 -12.74
CA TRP A 122 15.06 -3.24 -11.51
C TRP A 122 16.11 -3.17 -10.39
N ASP A 123 16.56 -1.96 -10.08
CA ASP A 123 17.45 -1.69 -8.95
C ASP A 123 16.65 -1.73 -7.63
N ASN A 124 16.68 -2.90 -6.98
CA ASN A 124 15.99 -3.14 -5.71
C ASN A 124 16.46 -2.18 -4.59
N GLN A 125 17.68 -1.63 -4.69
CA GLN A 125 18.27 -0.80 -3.64
C GLN A 125 17.69 0.63 -3.63
N ARG A 126 17.29 1.14 -4.81
CA ARG A 126 16.62 2.45 -4.95
C ARG A 126 15.18 2.46 -4.45
N VAL A 127 14.49 1.34 -4.56
CA VAL A 127 13.09 1.21 -4.13
C VAL A 127 12.98 1.23 -2.60
N ALA A 128 13.91 0.55 -1.91
CA ALA A 128 13.96 0.54 -0.45
C ALA A 128 14.27 1.92 0.16
N THR A 129 15.16 2.70 -0.46
CA THR A 129 15.53 4.05 0.01
C THR A 129 14.44 5.09 -0.27
N SER A 130 13.70 4.96 -1.38
CA SER A 130 12.57 5.84 -1.71
C SER A 130 11.33 5.68 -0.81
N ALA A 131 11.24 4.58 -0.06
CA ALA A 131 10.16 4.35 0.90
C ALA A 131 10.41 5.05 2.25
N ALA A 132 11.68 5.24 2.63
CA ALA A 132 12.08 5.85 3.90
C ALA A 132 12.14 7.38 3.83
N ALA A 133 12.52 7.94 2.68
CA ALA A 133 12.37 9.37 2.41
C ALA A 133 10.96 9.59 1.88
N GLY A 134 10.10 10.35 2.59
CA GLY A 134 8.70 10.65 2.24
C GLY A 134 8.50 11.43 0.93
N MET A 135 9.30 11.19 -0.11
CA MET A 135 9.18 11.75 -1.44
C MET A 135 8.03 11.07 -2.18
N HIS A 136 6.88 11.74 -2.20
CA HIS A 136 5.69 11.39 -2.98
C HIS A 136 5.86 11.55 -4.50
N GLN A 137 7.09 11.63 -4.99
CA GLN A 137 7.37 11.88 -6.39
C GLN A 137 7.53 10.52 -7.10
N TRP A 138 6.60 10.20 -8.03
CA TRP A 138 6.60 9.04 -8.94
C TRP A 138 5.80 7.77 -8.55
N ARG A 139 4.81 7.84 -7.66
CA ARG A 139 3.98 6.66 -7.29
C ARG A 139 3.12 6.07 -8.41
N ILE A 140 2.81 6.80 -9.49
CA ILE A 140 1.89 6.34 -10.55
C ILE A 140 2.57 5.31 -11.49
N GLY A 141 3.89 5.37 -11.69
CA GLY A 141 4.63 4.41 -12.52
C GLY A 141 4.81 3.05 -11.83
N HIS A 142 5.11 3.08 -10.53
CA HIS A 142 5.49 1.88 -9.77
C HIS A 142 4.36 0.88 -9.53
N ALA A 143 3.09 1.27 -9.63
CA ALA A 143 1.98 0.32 -9.49
C ALA A 143 1.83 -0.56 -10.74
N ARG A 144 1.96 0.04 -11.93
CA ARG A 144 1.91 -0.68 -13.20
C ARG A 144 3.14 -1.57 -13.37
N GLU A 145 4.31 -1.02 -13.05
CA GLU A 145 5.57 -1.74 -13.13
C GLU A 145 5.60 -2.96 -12.20
N ARG A 146 5.11 -2.82 -10.95
CA ARG A 146 4.96 -3.96 -10.03
C ARG A 146 4.08 -5.07 -10.58
N LYS A 147 2.94 -4.73 -11.20
CA LYS A 147 2.07 -5.73 -11.86
C LYS A 147 2.72 -6.40 -13.07
N VAL A 148 3.52 -5.66 -13.84
CA VAL A 148 4.27 -6.24 -14.96
C VAL A 148 5.32 -7.22 -14.45
N ILE A 149 6.02 -6.87 -13.37
CA ILE A 149 7.01 -7.74 -12.73
C ILE A 149 6.34 -8.99 -12.17
N GLU A 150 5.22 -8.83 -11.46
CA GLU A 150 4.43 -9.94 -10.93
C GLU A 150 3.99 -10.91 -12.03
N ALA A 151 3.51 -10.39 -13.16
CA ALA A 151 3.11 -11.21 -14.29
C ALA A 151 4.28 -11.87 -15.03
N LEU A 152 5.42 -11.16 -15.19
CA LEU A 152 6.56 -11.66 -15.96
C LEU A 152 7.36 -12.72 -15.20
N TYR A 153 7.51 -12.53 -13.88
CA TYR A 153 8.33 -13.40 -13.04
C TYR A 153 7.50 -14.34 -12.17
N GLY A 154 6.18 -14.17 -12.12
CA GLY A 154 5.31 -14.95 -11.23
C GLY A 154 5.67 -14.75 -9.77
N VAL A 155 5.94 -13.52 -9.34
CA VAL A 155 6.36 -13.17 -7.96
C VAL A 155 5.44 -12.11 -7.39
N ASP A 156 4.94 -12.31 -6.17
CA ASP A 156 4.20 -11.27 -5.46
C ASP A 156 5.16 -10.24 -4.85
N VAL A 157 5.04 -8.99 -5.31
CA VAL A 157 5.85 -7.84 -4.89
C VAL A 157 5.06 -6.91 -3.94
N SER A 158 3.96 -7.40 -3.37
CA SER A 158 3.10 -6.65 -2.43
C SER A 158 3.83 -6.25 -1.15
N THR A 159 4.68 -7.13 -0.62
CA THR A 159 5.47 -6.84 0.60
C THR A 159 6.90 -6.42 0.25
N ALA A 160 7.31 -5.24 0.73
CA ALA A 160 8.60 -4.64 0.36
C ALA A 160 9.84 -5.44 0.81
N THR A 161 9.68 -6.38 1.73
CA THR A 161 10.79 -7.06 2.41
C THR A 161 10.99 -8.51 1.96
N LYS A 162 10.01 -9.15 1.34
CA LYS A 162 10.11 -10.56 0.92
C LYS A 162 9.47 -10.76 -0.45
N LYS A 163 10.25 -11.28 -1.39
CA LYS A 163 9.78 -11.75 -2.69
C LYS A 163 9.18 -13.14 -2.48
N LEU A 164 7.87 -13.26 -2.58
CA LEU A 164 7.19 -14.56 -2.47
C LEU A 164 6.83 -15.04 -3.88
N PRO A 165 6.97 -16.34 -4.16
CA PRO A 165 6.45 -16.90 -5.41
C PRO A 165 4.95 -16.62 -5.51
N GLY A 166 4.48 -16.36 -6.73
CA GLY A 166 3.09 -16.09 -7.03
C GLY A 166 2.21 -17.29 -6.73
N LEU A 167 0.94 -17.02 -6.44
CA LEU A 167 -0.03 -18.04 -6.04
C LEU A 167 -0.12 -19.21 -7.04
N ALA A 168 -0.08 -18.92 -8.35
CA ALA A 168 -0.17 -19.94 -9.40
C ALA A 168 0.97 -20.98 -9.32
N VAL A 169 2.20 -20.53 -9.03
CA VAL A 169 3.37 -21.42 -8.89
C VAL A 169 3.22 -22.30 -7.64
N LEU A 170 2.65 -21.75 -6.57
CA LEU A 170 2.38 -22.51 -5.35
C LEU A 170 1.25 -23.54 -5.53
N GLU A 171 0.25 -23.23 -6.35
CA GLU A 171 -0.83 -24.16 -6.68
C GLU A 171 -0.31 -25.33 -7.54
N GLU A 172 0.49 -25.05 -8.56
CA GLU A 172 1.11 -26.08 -9.41
C GLU A 172 1.99 -27.04 -8.61
N SER A 173 2.93 -26.51 -7.83
CA SER A 173 3.80 -27.33 -6.96
C SER A 173 3.02 -28.14 -5.93
N ARG A 174 1.93 -27.60 -5.38
CA ARG A 174 1.05 -28.34 -4.48
C ARG A 174 0.38 -29.51 -5.17
N GLU A 175 -0.06 -29.34 -6.41
CA GLU A 175 -0.66 -30.41 -7.21
C GLU A 175 0.34 -31.50 -7.57
N GLU A 176 1.56 -31.12 -7.95
CA GLU A 176 2.65 -32.07 -8.22
C GLU A 176 2.98 -32.92 -6.99
N ILE A 177 3.19 -32.30 -5.84
CA ILE A 177 3.47 -33.01 -4.57
C ILE A 177 2.32 -33.98 -4.23
N ARG A 178 1.07 -33.55 -4.44
CA ARG A 178 -0.09 -34.39 -4.17
C ARG A 178 -0.13 -35.61 -5.08
N LYS A 179 0.19 -35.42 -6.37
CA LYS A 179 0.23 -36.50 -7.35
C LYS A 179 1.35 -37.49 -7.01
N GLU A 180 2.54 -36.99 -6.70
CA GLU A 180 3.68 -37.81 -6.29
C GLU A 180 3.34 -38.66 -5.07
N LEU A 181 2.71 -38.07 -4.05
CA LEU A 181 2.27 -38.80 -2.85
C LEU A 181 1.27 -39.93 -3.15
N GLU A 182 0.37 -39.73 -4.11
CA GLU A 182 -0.60 -40.77 -4.50
C GLU A 182 0.10 -41.91 -5.26
N GLU A 183 1.00 -41.59 -6.20
CA GLU A 183 1.80 -42.58 -6.91
C GLU A 183 2.68 -43.38 -5.94
N ASP A 184 3.26 -42.72 -4.94
CA ASP A 184 4.07 -43.34 -3.89
C ASP A 184 3.25 -44.24 -2.95
N LYS A 185 1.96 -43.95 -2.80
CA LYS A 185 1.03 -44.77 -2.02
C LYS A 185 0.63 -46.01 -2.82
N VAL A 186 0.26 -45.84 -4.09
CA VAL A 186 -0.07 -46.94 -5.01
C VAL A 186 1.11 -47.90 -5.12
N ARG A 187 2.33 -47.38 -5.36
CA ARG A 187 3.56 -48.20 -5.43
C ARG A 187 3.81 -49.01 -4.15
N ARG A 188 3.52 -48.43 -2.99
CA ARG A 188 3.64 -49.14 -1.69
C ARG A 188 2.59 -50.22 -1.51
N GLU A 189 1.37 -50.00 -2.00
CA GLU A 189 0.29 -50.98 -1.97
C GLU A 189 0.58 -52.15 -2.93
N GLU A 190 1.02 -51.88 -4.16
CA GLU A 190 1.48 -52.91 -5.10
C GLU A 190 2.62 -53.75 -4.49
N SER A 191 3.63 -53.10 -3.91
CA SER A 191 4.74 -53.80 -3.23
C SER A 191 4.32 -54.59 -1.98
N ARG A 192 3.12 -54.33 -1.44
CA ARG A 192 2.55 -55.11 -0.33
C ARG A 192 1.77 -56.31 -0.85
N GLU A 193 1.00 -56.12 -1.91
CA GLU A 193 0.26 -57.20 -2.58
C GLU A 193 1.21 -58.22 -3.20
N ASP A 194 2.29 -57.78 -3.85
CA ASP A 194 3.33 -58.67 -4.40
C ASP A 194 3.98 -59.53 -3.30
N ARG A 195 4.32 -58.93 -2.16
CA ARG A 195 4.86 -59.68 -1.00
C ARG A 195 3.86 -60.66 -0.43
N PHE A 196 2.59 -60.29 -0.37
CA PHE A 196 1.53 -61.17 0.10
C PHE A 196 1.35 -62.38 -0.84
N LEU A 197 1.40 -62.16 -2.16
CA LEU A 197 1.35 -63.21 -3.17
C LEU A 197 2.57 -64.14 -3.12
N GLU A 198 3.77 -63.60 -2.90
CA GLU A 198 4.99 -64.40 -2.69
C GLU A 198 4.85 -65.30 -1.45
N ASP A 199 4.33 -64.77 -0.34
CA ASP A 199 4.09 -65.53 0.89
C ASP A 199 3.06 -66.65 0.67
N GLU A 200 1.96 -66.40 -0.06
CA GLU A 200 0.98 -67.44 -0.40
C GLU A 200 1.55 -68.53 -1.31
N GLN A 201 2.31 -68.16 -2.34
CA GLN A 201 2.97 -69.15 -3.22
C GLN A 201 4.01 -69.97 -2.47
N TRP A 202 4.75 -69.35 -1.55
CA TRP A 202 5.69 -70.04 -0.68
C TRP A 202 4.96 -71.08 0.19
N GLN A 203 3.85 -70.68 0.83
CA GLN A 203 3.04 -71.61 1.62
C GLN A 203 2.47 -72.77 0.78
N ALA A 204 1.99 -72.49 -0.44
CA ALA A 204 1.45 -73.51 -1.34
C ALA A 204 2.53 -74.53 -1.77
N ARG A 205 3.73 -74.08 -2.12
CA ARG A 205 4.85 -74.98 -2.48
C ARG A 205 5.26 -75.86 -1.30
N HIS A 206 5.34 -75.30 -0.10
CA HIS A 206 5.74 -76.05 1.09
C HIS A 206 4.65 -77.00 1.61
N ALA A 207 3.38 -76.76 1.29
CA ALA A 207 2.28 -77.69 1.61
C ALA A 207 2.37 -79.00 0.82
N GLU A 208 2.91 -78.99 -0.40
CA GLU A 208 3.07 -80.21 -1.22
C GLU A 208 4.28 -81.05 -0.81
N ASP A 209 5.36 -80.42 -0.34
CA ASP A 209 6.60 -81.12 0.01
C ASP A 209 6.65 -81.67 1.45
N GLY A 210 5.64 -81.37 2.30
CA GLY A 210 5.58 -81.86 3.68
C GLY A 210 6.72 -81.37 4.59
N VAL A 211 7.46 -80.33 4.17
CA VAL A 211 8.58 -79.76 4.92
C VAL A 211 8.05 -78.79 5.95
N LYS A 212 8.18 -79.15 7.23
CA LYS A 212 7.77 -78.35 8.39
C LYS A 212 8.57 -77.03 8.43
N PRO A 213 7.93 -75.87 8.68
CA PRO A 213 8.60 -74.57 8.64
C PRO A 213 9.71 -74.46 9.69
N PRO A 214 10.82 -73.74 9.38
CA PRO A 214 11.89 -73.49 10.34
C PRO A 214 11.36 -72.66 11.52
N SER A 215 11.69 -73.12 12.73
CA SER A 215 11.30 -72.53 14.02
C SER A 215 12.08 -71.26 14.34
#